data_AF-A0A7S0DRK5-F1
#
_entry.id   AF-A0A7S0DRK5-F1
#
_cell.length_a   1.000
_cell.length_b   1.000
_cell.length_c   1.000
_cell.angle_alpha   90.00
_cell.angle_beta   90.00
_cell.angle_gamma   90.00
#
_symmetry.space_group_name_H-M   'P 1'
#
loop_
_entity.id
_entity.type
_entity.pdbx_description
1 polymer ?
#
loop_
_entity_poly.entity_id
_entity_poly.type
_entity_poly.pdbx_seq_one_letter_code
_entity_poly.pdbx_strand_id
1 'polypeptide(L)'
;KNILHIAGIFVQFGPMIGMYGRYARLQPRVMSVLRSGKSANKEFSDKLDELAEKAKHDLFFFLERPLSRVRIYSTKLSEIVTNDVDPEGEAYGAAERAIDMLRRSALGVAESRKMYHREKLVLELQNRFKSSEIFRPGRILLKETKAIKISKHNNRKEYVFLLFNDVFMHG
;
A
#
# COMPACT_ATOMS: atom_id res chain seq x y z
N LYS A 1 -27.16 19.48 12.41
CA LYS A 1 -27.96 18.74 11.40
C LYS A 1 -27.15 18.23 10.21
N ASN A 2 -26.20 18.97 9.62
CA ASN A 2 -25.45 18.54 8.43
C ASN A 2 -24.46 17.38 8.71
N ILE A 3 -23.74 17.42 9.83
CA ILE A 3 -22.71 16.41 10.15
C ILE A 3 -23.26 14.99 10.35
N LEU A 4 -24.48 14.84 10.91
CA LEU A 4 -25.15 13.56 11.08
C LEU A 4 -25.40 12.88 9.72
N HIS A 5 -25.82 13.65 8.72
CA HIS A 5 -26.00 13.13 7.36
C HIS A 5 -24.67 12.76 6.71
N ILE A 6 -23.63 13.59 6.86
CA ILE A 6 -22.30 13.29 6.33
C ILE A 6 -21.72 12.03 6.97
N ALA A 7 -21.81 11.91 8.29
CA ALA A 7 -21.38 10.71 9.03
C ALA A 7 -22.18 9.48 8.58
N GLY A 8 -23.50 9.62 8.41
CA GLY A 8 -24.37 8.56 7.88
C GLY A 8 -23.96 8.08 6.49
N ILE A 9 -23.62 8.99 5.57
CA ILE A 9 -23.08 8.65 4.25
C ILE A 9 -21.80 7.84 4.38
N PHE A 10 -20.87 8.27 5.24
CA PHE A 10 -19.64 7.49 5.43
C PHE A 10 -19.95 6.11 6.01
N VAL A 11 -20.80 5.98 7.03
CA VAL A 11 -21.16 4.66 7.58
C VAL A 11 -21.78 3.75 6.51
N GLN A 12 -22.62 4.30 5.63
CA GLN A 12 -23.26 3.54 4.55
C GLN A 12 -22.28 3.12 3.45
N PHE A 13 -21.41 4.03 3.00
CA PHE A 13 -20.52 3.81 1.85
C PHE A 13 -19.09 3.40 2.20
N GLY A 14 -18.71 3.46 3.49
CA GLY A 14 -17.38 3.12 3.96
C GLY A 14 -16.92 1.70 3.64
N PRO A 15 -17.79 0.67 3.64
CA PRO A 15 -17.40 -0.66 3.15
C PRO A 15 -16.87 -0.63 1.70
N MET A 16 -17.41 0.25 0.84
CA MET A 16 -16.90 0.41 -0.53
C MET A 16 -15.51 1.05 -0.56
N ILE A 17 -15.17 1.88 0.42
CA ILE A 17 -13.83 2.47 0.55
C ILE A 17 -12.79 1.36 0.80
N GLY A 18 -13.18 0.27 1.47
CA GLY A 18 -12.34 -0.93 1.61
C GLY A 18 -11.92 -1.56 0.27
N MET A 19 -12.71 -1.40 -0.79
CA MET A 19 -12.37 -1.92 -2.13
C MET A 19 -11.11 -1.28 -2.73
N TYR A 20 -10.73 -0.09 -2.28
CA TYR A 20 -9.46 0.54 -2.67
C TYR A 20 -8.23 -0.26 -2.23
N GLY A 21 -8.36 -1.25 -1.34
CA GLY A 21 -7.28 -2.19 -1.03
C GLY A 21 -6.81 -2.96 -2.26
N ARG A 22 -7.75 -3.40 -3.11
CA ARG A 22 -7.42 -4.06 -4.39
C ARG A 22 -6.73 -3.10 -5.35
N TYR A 23 -7.21 -1.85 -5.43
CA TYR A 23 -6.57 -0.80 -6.21
C TYR A 23 -5.13 -0.57 -5.74
N ALA A 24 -4.90 -0.43 -4.42
CA ALA A 24 -3.58 -0.23 -3.82
C ALA A 24 -2.60 -1.37 -4.11
N ARG A 25 -3.09 -2.61 -4.14
CA ARG A 25 -2.29 -3.80 -4.46
C ARG A 25 -1.86 -3.82 -5.93
N LEU A 26 -2.75 -3.43 -6.85
CA LEU A 26 -2.51 -3.51 -8.29
C LEU A 26 -1.79 -2.28 -8.86
N GLN A 27 -1.96 -1.11 -8.23
CA GLN A 27 -1.43 0.16 -8.72
C GLN A 27 0.06 0.07 -9.07
N PRO A 28 0.97 -0.45 -8.23
CA PRO A 28 2.39 -0.49 -8.59
C PRO A 28 2.69 -1.26 -9.88
N ARG A 29 1.98 -2.38 -10.12
CA ARG A 29 2.10 -3.15 -11.37
C ARG A 29 1.59 -2.35 -12.57
N VAL A 30 0.44 -1.69 -12.44
CA VAL A 30 -0.13 -0.83 -13.49
C VAL A 30 0.83 0.31 -13.83
N MET A 31 1.39 0.97 -12.81
CA MET A 31 2.38 2.04 -12.99
C MET A 31 3.61 1.55 -13.75
N SER A 32 4.10 0.33 -13.44
CA SER A 32 5.21 -0.28 -14.16
C SER A 32 4.87 -0.53 -15.63
N VAL A 33 3.71 -1.11 -15.92
CA VAL A 33 3.26 -1.39 -17.31
C VAL A 33 3.12 -0.09 -18.10
N LEU A 34 2.53 0.95 -17.50
CA LEU A 34 2.38 2.26 -18.15
C LEU A 34 3.73 2.92 -18.43
N ARG A 35 4.70 2.83 -17.50
CA ARG A 35 6.07 3.35 -17.73
C ARG A 35 6.76 2.60 -18.87
N SER A 36 6.69 1.27 -18.88
CA SER A 36 7.25 0.45 -19.96
C SER A 36 6.59 0.75 -21.31
N GLY A 37 5.26 0.90 -21.33
CA GLY A 37 4.52 1.31 -22.53
C GLY A 37 4.93 2.68 -23.04
N LYS A 38 5.06 3.67 -22.15
CA LYS A 38 5.54 5.02 -22.49
C LYS A 38 6.94 5.00 -23.10
N SER A 39 7.85 4.16 -22.57
CA SER A 39 9.21 4.05 -23.11
C SER A 39 9.29 3.29 -24.44
N ALA A 40 8.37 2.35 -24.68
CA ALA A 40 8.41 1.46 -25.85
C ALA A 40 7.62 2.00 -27.05
N ASN A 41 6.61 2.82 -26.84
CA ASN A 41 5.74 3.33 -27.89
C ASN A 41 5.68 4.87 -27.86
N LYS A 42 6.23 5.48 -28.91
CA LYS A 42 6.28 6.94 -29.07
C LYS A 42 4.89 7.57 -29.18
N GLU A 43 3.99 7.00 -29.98
CA GLU A 43 2.62 7.52 -30.15
C GLU A 43 1.86 7.53 -28.81
N PHE A 44 2.03 6.46 -28.02
CA PHE A 44 1.47 6.39 -26.68
C PHE A 44 2.09 7.44 -25.74
N SER A 45 3.41 7.67 -25.82
CA SER A 45 4.08 8.73 -25.06
C SER A 45 3.56 10.12 -25.41
N ASP A 46 3.53 10.45 -26.69
CA ASP A 46 3.09 11.75 -27.20
C ASP A 46 1.63 12.01 -26.78
N LYS A 47 0.77 10.98 -26.82
CA LYS A 47 -0.61 11.11 -26.35
C LYS A 47 -0.72 11.34 -24.85
N LEU A 48 0.11 10.67 -24.04
CA LEU A 48 0.14 10.90 -22.59
C LEU A 48 0.61 12.31 -22.25
N ASP A 49 1.58 12.84 -23.01
CA ASP A 49 2.11 14.19 -22.80
C ASP A 49 1.07 15.26 -23.20
N GLU A 50 0.35 15.07 -24.31
CA GLU A 50 -0.78 15.92 -24.70
C GLU A 50 -1.88 15.95 -23.61
N LEU A 51 -2.23 14.78 -23.08
CA LEU A 51 -3.22 14.67 -22.00
C LEU A 51 -2.72 15.33 -20.71
N ALA A 52 -1.43 15.21 -20.40
CA ALA A 52 -0.83 15.82 -19.22
C ALA A 52 -0.84 17.36 -19.32
N GLU A 53 -0.58 17.91 -20.50
CA GLU A 53 -0.67 19.35 -20.76
C GLU A 53 -2.08 19.88 -20.51
N LYS A 54 -3.10 19.20 -21.05
CA LYS A 54 -4.52 19.55 -20.85
C LYS A 54 -4.94 19.45 -19.38
N ALA A 55 -4.46 18.42 -18.68
CA ALA A 55 -4.85 18.12 -17.31
C ALA A 55 -3.98 18.83 -16.25
N LYS A 56 -2.91 19.54 -16.66
CA LYS A 56 -1.89 20.19 -15.82
C LYS A 56 -1.10 19.25 -14.89
N HIS A 57 -1.29 17.94 -15.03
CA HIS A 57 -0.62 16.90 -14.25
C HIS A 57 -0.52 15.64 -15.09
N ASP A 58 0.48 14.79 -14.81
CA ASP A 58 0.63 13.52 -15.50
C ASP A 58 -0.42 12.48 -15.04
N LEU A 59 -0.60 11.43 -15.84
CA LEU A 59 -1.51 10.32 -15.51
C LEU A 59 -1.13 9.67 -14.16
N PHE A 60 0.16 9.59 -13.86
CA PHE A 60 0.69 8.95 -12.66
C PHE A 60 0.23 9.67 -11.38
N PHE A 61 0.19 11.00 -11.40
CA PHE A 61 -0.37 11.83 -10.33
C PHE A 61 -1.85 11.48 -10.09
N PHE A 62 -2.64 11.39 -11.15
CA PHE A 62 -4.06 11.05 -11.02
C PHE A 62 -4.28 9.64 -10.46
N LEU A 63 -3.43 8.68 -10.82
CA LEU A 63 -3.49 7.32 -10.30
C LEU A 63 -3.15 7.20 -8.80
N GLU A 64 -2.50 8.20 -8.19
CA GLU A 64 -2.23 8.26 -6.74
C GLU A 64 -3.37 8.91 -5.94
N ARG A 65 -4.23 9.71 -6.60
CA ARG A 65 -5.31 10.45 -5.93
C ARG A 65 -6.31 9.58 -5.17
N PRO A 66 -6.78 8.42 -5.69
CA PRO A 66 -7.73 7.60 -4.96
C PRO A 66 -7.18 7.11 -3.62
N LEU A 67 -5.91 6.66 -3.59
CA LEU A 67 -5.26 6.21 -2.37
C LEU A 67 -5.08 7.36 -1.37
N SER A 68 -4.70 8.54 -1.87
CA SER A 68 -4.58 9.74 -1.05
C SER A 68 -5.92 10.16 -0.47
N ARG A 69 -7.00 10.05 -1.26
CA ARG A 69 -8.35 10.42 -0.84
C ARG A 69 -8.85 9.58 0.33
N VAL A 70 -8.64 8.26 0.29
CA VAL A 70 -9.00 7.36 1.40
C VAL A 70 -8.35 7.81 2.72
N ARG A 71 -7.07 8.17 2.69
CA ARG A 71 -6.34 8.65 3.87
C ARG A 71 -6.88 9.99 4.39
N ILE A 72 -7.22 10.90 3.47
CA ILE A 72 -7.65 12.26 3.82
C ILE A 72 -9.04 12.27 4.46
N TYR A 73 -9.94 11.35 4.10
CA TYR A 73 -11.31 11.35 4.64
C TYR A 73 -11.35 11.20 6.15
N SER A 74 -10.54 10.30 6.75
CA SER A 74 -10.52 10.15 8.20
C SER A 74 -9.99 11.40 8.89
N THR A 75 -8.96 12.05 8.33
CA THR A 75 -8.38 13.27 8.89
C THR A 75 -9.37 14.42 8.84
N LYS A 76 -9.96 14.68 7.67
CA LYS A 76 -10.94 15.76 7.50
C LYS A 76 -12.19 15.57 8.36
N LEU A 77 -12.70 14.34 8.46
CA LEU A 77 -13.85 14.08 9.31
C LEU A 77 -13.49 14.25 10.79
N SER A 78 -12.28 13.84 11.20
CA SER A 78 -11.80 14.08 12.58
C SER A 78 -11.70 15.59 12.86
N GLU A 79 -11.15 16.38 11.94
CA GLU A 79 -11.05 17.84 12.08
C GLU A 79 -12.41 18.50 12.25
N ILE A 80 -13.40 18.12 11.43
CA ILE A 80 -14.76 18.66 11.52
C ILE A 80 -15.40 18.28 12.87
N VAL A 81 -15.24 17.04 13.32
CA VAL A 81 -15.81 16.59 14.60
C VAL A 81 -15.20 17.33 15.78
N THR A 82 -13.88 17.52 15.79
CA THR A 82 -13.19 18.23 16.87
C THR A 82 -13.60 19.71 16.94
N ASN A 83 -13.84 20.37 15.80
CA ASN A 83 -14.09 21.81 15.76
C ASN A 83 -15.57 22.18 15.87
N ASP A 84 -16.46 21.38 15.30
CA ASP A 84 -17.84 21.80 15.00
C ASP A 84 -18.92 20.92 15.66
N VAL A 85 -18.55 19.90 16.44
CA VAL A 85 -19.50 18.93 17.02
C VAL A 85 -19.40 18.91 18.54
N ASP A 86 -20.55 19.08 19.19
CA ASP A 86 -20.70 18.93 20.64
C ASP A 86 -20.43 17.47 21.06
N PRO A 87 -19.43 17.21 21.93
CA PRO A 87 -19.09 15.86 22.40
C PRO A 87 -20.24 15.11 23.08
N GLU A 88 -21.17 15.81 23.72
CA GLU A 88 -22.31 15.21 24.42
C GLU A 88 -23.52 15.00 23.49
N GLY A 89 -23.41 15.43 22.22
CA GLY A 89 -24.48 15.36 21.23
C GLY A 89 -24.54 14.03 20.47
N GLU A 90 -25.74 13.64 20.01
CA GLU A 90 -25.97 12.44 19.19
C GLU A 90 -25.10 12.38 17.91
N ALA A 91 -24.77 13.56 17.37
CA ALA A 91 -23.90 13.72 16.21
C ALA A 91 -22.47 13.20 16.43
N TYR A 92 -21.96 13.30 17.66
CA TYR A 92 -20.60 12.91 18.01
C TYR A 92 -20.41 11.40 17.84
N GLY A 93 -21.26 10.59 18.47
CA GLY A 93 -21.16 9.13 18.39
C GLY A 93 -21.34 8.58 16.96
N ALA A 94 -22.18 9.21 16.14
CA ALA A 94 -22.31 8.84 14.73
C ALA A 94 -21.02 9.14 13.94
N ALA A 95 -20.41 10.29 14.21
CA ALA A 95 -19.19 10.71 13.54
C ALA A 95 -17.97 9.89 13.98
N GLU A 96 -17.86 9.51 15.26
CA GLU A 96 -16.82 8.60 15.75
C GLU A 96 -16.84 7.25 15.02
N ARG A 97 -18.04 6.64 14.86
CA ARG A 97 -18.19 5.39 14.11
C ARG A 97 -17.73 5.53 12.65
N ALA A 98 -18.09 6.64 12.01
CA ALA A 98 -17.65 6.93 10.65
C ALA A 98 -16.12 7.10 10.57
N ILE A 99 -15.51 7.81 11.52
CA ILE A 99 -14.05 8.00 11.60
C ILE A 99 -13.33 6.67 11.78
N ASP A 100 -13.78 5.82 12.71
CA ASP A 100 -13.14 4.52 12.96
C ASP A 100 -13.19 3.62 11.72
N MET A 101 -14.35 3.53 11.05
CA MET A 101 -14.48 2.78 9.81
C MET A 101 -13.59 3.32 8.68
N LEU A 102 -13.47 4.65 8.54
CA LEU A 102 -12.53 5.26 7.58
C LEU A 102 -11.07 4.94 7.92
N ARG A 103 -10.69 4.97 9.20
CA ARG A 103 -9.34 4.60 9.67
C ARG A 103 -9.03 3.14 9.37
N ARG A 104 -9.95 2.21 9.64
CA ARG A 104 -9.80 0.78 9.31
C ARG A 104 -9.64 0.58 7.80
N SER A 105 -10.43 1.30 7.00
CA SER A 105 -10.32 1.24 5.53
C SER A 105 -8.96 1.75 5.03
N ALA A 106 -8.50 2.90 5.55
CA ALA A 106 -7.20 3.45 5.23
C ALA A 106 -6.04 2.52 5.65
N LEU A 107 -6.16 1.86 6.81
CA LEU A 107 -5.20 0.86 7.26
C LEU A 107 -5.16 -0.35 6.33
N GLY A 108 -6.32 -0.89 5.94
CA GLY A 108 -6.40 -2.03 5.01
C GLY A 108 -5.80 -1.70 3.63
N VAL A 109 -5.99 -0.47 3.15
CA VAL A 109 -5.34 0.05 1.93
C VAL A 109 -3.81 0.11 2.09
N ALA A 110 -3.32 0.63 3.22
CA ALA A 110 -1.89 0.71 3.49
C ALA A 110 -1.24 -0.67 3.60
N GLU A 111 -1.87 -1.62 4.28
CA GLU A 111 -1.39 -3.00 4.39
C GLU A 111 -1.41 -3.71 3.03
N SER A 112 -2.42 -3.48 2.20
CA SER A 112 -2.46 -4.03 0.84
C SER A 112 -1.29 -3.56 -0.03
N ARG A 113 -0.86 -2.29 0.12
CA ARG A 113 0.31 -1.75 -0.56
C ARG A 113 1.62 -2.37 -0.03
N LYS A 114 1.73 -2.57 1.29
CA LYS A 114 2.89 -3.24 1.90
C LYS A 114 3.02 -4.70 1.46
N MET A 115 1.90 -5.41 1.36
CA MET A 115 1.88 -6.81 0.88
C MET A 115 2.49 -6.93 -0.52
N TYR A 116 2.11 -6.05 -1.47
CA TYR A 116 2.73 -6.04 -2.79
C TYR A 116 4.26 -5.88 -2.73
N HIS A 117 4.74 -4.94 -1.91
CA HIS A 117 6.19 -4.70 -1.80
C HIS A 117 6.93 -5.91 -1.19
N ARG A 118 6.32 -6.55 -0.19
CA ARG A 118 6.85 -7.79 0.42
C ARG A 118 6.91 -8.93 -0.58
N GLU A 119 5.84 -9.17 -1.33
CA GLU A 119 5.79 -10.18 -2.39
C GLU A 119 6.88 -9.94 -3.45
N LYS A 120 7.03 -8.68 -3.89
CA LYS A 120 8.06 -8.30 -4.85
C LYS A 120 9.46 -8.58 -4.33
N LEU A 121 9.75 -8.25 -3.08
CA LEU A 121 11.05 -8.48 -2.45
C LEU A 121 11.41 -9.97 -2.39
N VAL A 122 10.44 -10.83 -2.06
CA VAL A 122 10.64 -12.29 -2.04
C VAL A 122 10.88 -12.84 -3.44
N LEU A 123 10.19 -12.31 -4.46
CA LEU A 123 10.45 -12.67 -5.87
C LEU A 123 11.85 -12.22 -6.34
N GLU A 124 12.29 -11.02 -5.94
CA GLU A 124 13.64 -10.53 -6.23
C GLU A 124 14.72 -11.44 -5.58
N LEU A 125 14.47 -11.91 -4.36
CA LEU A 125 15.33 -12.90 -3.71
C LEU A 125 15.34 -14.25 -4.44
N GLN A 126 14.18 -14.75 -4.89
CA GLN A 126 14.10 -15.98 -5.68
C GLN A 126 14.98 -15.92 -6.94
N ASN A 127 15.04 -14.76 -7.60
CA ASN A 127 15.87 -14.55 -8.77
C ASN A 127 17.37 -14.49 -8.45
N ARG A 128 17.73 -14.00 -7.25
CA ARG A 128 19.11 -13.94 -6.76
C ARG A 128 19.63 -15.33 -6.36
N PHE A 129 18.81 -16.11 -5.66
CA PHE A 129 19.15 -17.43 -5.12
C PHE A 129 18.46 -18.52 -5.95
N LYS A 130 19.02 -18.79 -7.14
CA LYS A 130 18.43 -19.69 -8.15
C LYS A 130 18.26 -21.16 -7.72
N SER A 131 18.89 -21.58 -6.62
CA SER A 131 18.97 -22.98 -6.19
C SER A 131 17.91 -23.41 -5.17
N SER A 132 17.16 -22.48 -4.58
CA SER A 132 16.20 -22.76 -3.51
C SER A 132 14.84 -22.15 -3.81
N GLU A 133 13.76 -22.85 -3.48
CA GLU A 133 12.39 -22.31 -3.53
C GLU A 133 12.17 -21.35 -2.34
N ILE A 134 12.49 -20.08 -2.56
CA ILE A 134 12.32 -18.99 -1.60
C ILE A 134 10.88 -18.48 -1.65
N PHE A 135 10.28 -18.36 -2.82
CA PHE A 135 8.93 -17.80 -2.95
C PHE A 135 7.86 -18.78 -2.45
N ARG A 136 7.05 -18.34 -1.47
CA ARG A 136 5.84 -19.05 -1.02
C ARG A 136 4.74 -18.05 -0.65
N PRO A 137 3.46 -18.38 -0.85
CA PRO A 137 2.35 -17.56 -0.38
C PRO A 137 2.46 -17.27 1.13
N GLY A 138 2.31 -16.00 1.51
CA GLY A 138 2.36 -15.58 2.92
C GLY A 138 3.76 -15.47 3.54
N ARG A 139 4.82 -15.83 2.80
CA ARG A 139 6.19 -15.64 3.26
C ARG A 139 6.61 -14.18 3.16
N ILE A 140 7.18 -13.65 4.23
CA ILE A 140 7.58 -12.24 4.36
C ILE A 140 9.04 -12.21 4.83
N LEU A 141 9.90 -11.53 4.08
CA LEU A 141 11.27 -11.25 4.54
C LEU A 141 11.21 -10.23 5.69
N LEU A 142 11.75 -10.62 6.84
CA LEU A 142 11.90 -9.76 8.01
C LEU A 142 13.26 -9.06 8.01
N LYS A 143 14.33 -9.79 7.65
CA LYS A 143 15.69 -9.24 7.63
C LYS A 143 16.62 -10.00 6.69
N GLU A 144 17.49 -9.27 5.99
CA GLU A 144 18.64 -9.77 5.25
C GLU A 144 19.92 -9.25 5.91
N THR A 145 20.92 -10.10 6.12
CA THR A 145 22.22 -9.68 6.67
C THR A 145 23.35 -10.56 6.16
N LYS A 146 24.57 -10.02 6.09
CA LYS A 146 25.80 -10.81 5.93
C LYS A 146 26.41 -11.08 7.29
N ALA A 147 26.81 -12.32 7.55
CA ALA A 147 27.53 -12.67 8.77
C ALA A 147 28.45 -13.88 8.55
N ILE A 148 29.42 -14.04 9.44
CA ILE A 148 30.34 -15.19 9.43
C ILE A 148 29.67 -16.36 10.16
N LYS A 149 29.47 -17.47 9.45
CA LYS A 149 29.07 -18.73 10.06
C LYS A 149 30.31 -19.46 10.59
N ILE A 150 30.29 -19.77 11.88
CA ILE A 150 31.32 -20.59 12.53
C ILE A 150 30.78 -22.02 12.62
N SER A 151 31.51 -22.97 12.04
CA SER A 151 31.15 -24.40 12.09
C SER A 151 31.91 -25.16 13.19
N LYS A 152 31.47 -26.39 13.47
CA LYS A 152 32.10 -27.27 14.49
C LYS A 152 33.61 -27.49 14.29
N HIS A 153 34.09 -27.40 13.05
CA HIS A 153 35.51 -27.56 12.71
C HIS A 153 36.27 -26.22 12.63
N ASN A 154 35.77 -25.17 13.29
CA ASN A 154 36.32 -23.81 13.25
C ASN A 154 36.46 -23.22 11.83
N ASN A 155 35.76 -23.78 10.83
CA ASN A 155 35.67 -23.15 9.52
C ASN A 155 34.79 -21.91 9.64
N ARG A 156 35.35 -20.76 9.29
CA ARG A 156 34.71 -19.45 9.24
C ARG A 156 34.48 -19.09 7.78
N LYS A 157 33.22 -18.96 7.37
CA LYS A 157 32.85 -18.49 6.03
C LYS A 157 31.74 -17.46 6.15
N GLU A 158 31.79 -16.44 5.30
CA GLU A 158 30.73 -15.45 5.19
C GLU A 158 29.54 -16.08 4.44
N TYR A 159 28.33 -15.83 4.94
CA TYR A 159 27.07 -16.22 4.32
C TYR A 159 26.08 -15.06 4.34
N VAL A 160 25.13 -15.08 3.41
CA VAL A 160 23.94 -14.23 3.48
C VAL A 160 22.88 -14.97 4.26
N PHE A 161 22.39 -14.37 5.33
CA PHE A 161 21.30 -14.88 6.14
C PHE A 161 20.00 -14.13 5.82
N LEU A 162 18.95 -14.91 5.58
CA LEU A 162 17.61 -14.43 5.27
C LEU A 162 16.66 -14.93 6.35
N LEU A 163 16.13 -13.99 7.13
CA LEU A 163 15.10 -14.25 8.12
C LEU A 163 13.73 -13.95 7.52
N PHE A 164 12.91 -14.98 7.38
CA PHE A 164 11.50 -14.88 7.04
C PHE A 164 10.63 -15.07 8.28
N ASN A 165 9.33 -14.80 8.14
CA ASN A 165 8.34 -15.06 9.20
C ASN A 165 8.13 -16.54 9.51
N ASP A 166 8.43 -17.44 8.57
CA ASP A 166 8.22 -18.89 8.69
C ASP A 166 9.51 -19.71 8.67
N VAL A 167 10.62 -19.16 8.17
CA VAL A 167 11.87 -19.90 7.98
C VAL A 167 13.11 -19.00 8.09
N PHE A 168 14.22 -19.60 8.48
CA PHE A 168 15.54 -18.98 8.44
C PHE A 168 16.40 -19.70 7.40
N MET A 169 16.90 -18.97 6.41
CA MET A 169 17.73 -19.50 5.32
C MET A 169 19.11 -18.86 5.33
N HIS A 170 20.11 -19.59 4.83
CA HIS A 170 21.41 -19.02 4.53
C HIS A 170 21.90 -19.50 3.16
N GLY A 171 22.57 -18.62 2.42
CA GLY A 171 23.12 -18.87 1.08
C GLY A 171 24.54 -18.35 0.96
#